data_AF-A0A0G2E6K5-F1
#
_entry.id   AF-A0A0G2E6K5-F1
#
_cell.length_a   1.000
_cell.length_b   1.000
_cell.length_c   1.000
_cell.angle_alpha   90.00
_cell.angle_beta   90.00
_cell.angle_gamma   90.00
#
_symmetry.space_group_name_H-M   'P 1'
#
loop_
_entity.id
_entity.type
_entity.pdbx_description
1 polymer ?
#
loop_
_entity_poly.entity_id
_entity_poly.type
_entity_poly.pdbx_seq_one_letter_code
_entity_poly.pdbx_strand_id
1 'polypeptide(L)'
;MNQTQLTLSQADFGWFDRVVEGGPSFDASGVHGGGHYGVGGTYGQMGDLYASPTDPIFYMHHANLDRVWWSWQAVDLEARLTDISGPIYLMDYDNAQGGNVTLDFPMTLGVNAENVTVGDVMDIKGGVLCYEYDQLYEAGLSGAKTG
;
A
#
# COMPACT_ATOMS: atom_id res chain seq x y z
N MET A 1 -19.73 2.99 -5.28
CA MET A 1 -18.78 3.97 -4.72
C MET A 1 -17.45 3.75 -5.44
N ASN A 2 -16.76 4.81 -5.87
CA ASN A 2 -15.46 4.66 -6.51
C ASN A 2 -14.40 4.36 -5.43
N GLN A 3 -13.85 3.14 -5.42
CA GLN A 3 -12.91 2.70 -4.39
C GLN A 3 -11.61 3.50 -4.38
N THR A 4 -11.13 3.95 -5.55
CA THR A 4 -9.94 4.81 -5.64
C THR A 4 -10.19 6.15 -4.96
N GLN A 5 -11.33 6.79 -5.20
CA GLN A 5 -11.67 8.05 -4.52
C GLN A 5 -11.81 7.87 -3.01
N LEU A 6 -12.44 6.78 -2.56
CA LEU A 6 -12.53 6.46 -1.14
C LEU A 6 -11.13 6.29 -0.52
N THR A 7 -10.25 5.56 -1.21
CA THR A 7 -8.88 5.32 -0.75
C THR A 7 -8.10 6.63 -0.59
N LEU A 8 -8.15 7.51 -1.60
CA LEU A 8 -7.41 8.78 -1.57
C LEU A 8 -7.93 9.78 -0.53
N SER A 9 -9.20 9.66 -0.12
CA SER A 9 -9.82 10.54 0.86
C SER A 9 -9.52 10.17 2.32
N GLN A 10 -8.82 9.06 2.59
CA GLN A 10 -8.54 8.65 3.96
C GLN A 10 -7.60 9.64 4.67
N ALA A 11 -7.86 9.86 5.95
CA ALA A 11 -7.24 10.93 6.74
C ALA A 11 -5.81 10.57 7.19
N ASP A 12 -5.57 9.30 7.45
CA ASP A 12 -4.30 8.75 7.92
C ASP A 12 -3.98 7.42 7.24
N PHE A 13 -2.72 6.98 7.37
CA PHE A 13 -2.24 5.74 6.77
C PHE A 13 -3.02 4.53 7.25
N GLY A 14 -3.43 4.50 8.52
CA GLY A 14 -4.12 3.34 9.10
C GLY A 14 -5.50 3.12 8.46
N TRP A 15 -6.25 4.19 8.20
CA TRP A 15 -7.50 4.09 7.44
C TRP A 15 -7.28 3.87 5.95
N PHE A 16 -6.23 4.48 5.37
CA PHE A 16 -5.82 4.23 3.99
C PHE A 16 -5.56 2.73 3.76
N ASP A 17 -4.69 2.13 4.56
CA ASP A 17 -4.32 0.71 4.54
C ASP A 17 -5.57 -0.19 4.65
N ARG A 18 -6.42 0.05 5.64
CA ARG A 18 -7.67 -0.72 5.82
C ARG A 18 -8.59 -0.70 4.61
N VAL A 19 -8.66 0.42 3.89
CA VAL A 19 -9.50 0.53 2.68
C VAL A 19 -8.84 -0.16 1.49
N VAL A 20 -7.52 -0.07 1.37
CA VAL A 20 -6.74 -0.73 0.30
C VAL A 20 -6.78 -2.25 0.44
N GLU A 21 -6.49 -2.74 1.64
CA GLU A 21 -6.44 -4.16 1.99
C GLU A 21 -7.85 -4.77 2.05
N GLY A 22 -8.74 -4.11 2.78
CA GLY A 22 -10.06 -4.62 3.12
C GLY A 22 -10.03 -5.68 4.21
N GLY A 23 -11.11 -6.45 4.31
CA GLY A 23 -11.24 -7.58 5.23
C GLY A 23 -10.74 -8.90 4.64
N PRO A 24 -10.63 -9.96 5.46
CA PRO A 24 -10.07 -11.24 5.06
C PRO A 24 -10.98 -12.07 4.14
N SER A 25 -12.20 -11.59 3.85
CA SER A 25 -13.14 -12.25 2.96
C SER A 25 -13.19 -11.59 1.58
N PHE A 26 -13.61 -12.36 0.59
CA PHE A 26 -13.82 -11.85 -0.77
C PHE A 26 -14.77 -10.64 -0.79
N ASP A 27 -15.89 -10.71 -0.07
CA ASP A 27 -16.89 -9.63 -0.03
C ASP A 27 -16.42 -8.37 0.71
N ALA A 28 -15.37 -8.49 1.53
CA ALA A 28 -14.76 -7.38 2.24
C ALA A 28 -13.49 -6.87 1.57
N SER A 29 -13.11 -7.40 0.40
CA SER A 29 -11.84 -7.08 -0.25
C SER A 29 -11.77 -5.62 -0.70
N GLY A 30 -10.65 -4.97 -0.37
CA GLY A 30 -10.27 -3.70 -0.96
C GLY A 30 -9.70 -3.89 -2.37
N VAL A 31 -9.06 -2.85 -2.90
CA VAL A 31 -8.44 -2.92 -4.24
C VAL A 31 -7.26 -3.89 -4.30
N HIS A 32 -6.56 -4.15 -3.18
CA HIS A 32 -5.51 -5.17 -3.09
C HIS A 32 -6.10 -6.58 -3.16
N GLY A 33 -6.96 -6.94 -2.21
CA GLY A 33 -7.63 -8.25 -2.21
C GLY A 33 -8.41 -8.52 -3.50
N GLY A 34 -9.10 -7.52 -4.03
CA GLY A 34 -9.85 -7.63 -5.28
C GLY A 34 -8.98 -7.93 -6.51
N GLY A 35 -7.75 -7.39 -6.55
CA GLY A 35 -6.78 -7.69 -7.61
C GLY A 35 -6.27 -9.14 -7.52
N HIS A 36 -5.91 -9.58 -6.32
CA HIS A 36 -5.49 -10.95 -6.04
C HIS A 36 -6.56 -11.98 -6.38
N TYR A 37 -7.73 -11.87 -5.77
CA TYR A 37 -8.82 -12.83 -5.98
C TYR A 37 -9.46 -12.71 -7.37
N GLY A 38 -9.43 -11.53 -7.99
CA GLY A 38 -9.95 -11.32 -9.34
C GLY A 38 -9.16 -12.07 -10.41
N VAL A 39 -7.84 -12.20 -10.24
CA VAL A 39 -6.96 -12.95 -11.17
C VAL A 39 -6.84 -14.41 -10.77
N GLY A 40 -6.54 -14.69 -9.50
CA GLY A 40 -6.25 -16.04 -9.03
C GLY A 40 -7.48 -16.88 -8.72
N GLY A 41 -8.59 -16.27 -8.31
CA GLY A 41 -9.73 -16.99 -7.76
C GLY A 41 -9.34 -17.89 -6.57
N THR A 42 -10.08 -18.98 -6.36
CA THR A 42 -9.85 -19.90 -5.23
C THR A 42 -8.60 -20.77 -5.36
N TYR A 43 -8.10 -21.00 -6.59
CA TYR A 43 -7.07 -22.02 -6.85
C TYR A 43 -5.82 -21.50 -7.58
N GLY A 44 -5.83 -20.25 -8.05
CA GLY A 44 -4.69 -19.63 -8.71
C GLY A 44 -3.73 -19.00 -7.71
N GLN A 45 -2.47 -18.87 -8.12
CA GLN A 45 -1.39 -18.37 -7.28
C GLN A 45 -1.67 -16.97 -6.75
N MET A 46 -2.22 -16.07 -7.58
CA MET A 46 -2.63 -14.72 -7.14
C MET A 46 -3.67 -14.74 -6.01
N GLY A 47 -4.46 -15.80 -5.83
CA GLY A 47 -5.41 -15.91 -4.72
C GLY A 47 -4.80 -16.49 -3.43
N ASP A 48 -3.56 -16.97 -3.49
CA ASP A 48 -2.82 -17.50 -2.35
C ASP A 48 -1.92 -16.41 -1.74
N LEU A 49 -2.17 -16.06 -0.48
CA LEU A 49 -1.45 -14.99 0.23
C LEU A 49 0.08 -15.16 0.19
N TYR A 50 0.58 -16.39 0.25
CA TYR A 50 2.02 -16.67 0.33
C TYR A 50 2.64 -16.96 -1.03
N ALA A 51 1.87 -17.55 -1.95
CA ALA A 51 2.36 -17.94 -3.27
C ALA A 51 2.08 -16.88 -4.37
N SER A 52 1.31 -15.82 -4.09
CA SER A 52 0.98 -14.78 -5.07
C SER A 52 2.18 -14.17 -5.81
N PRO A 53 3.38 -13.96 -5.20
CA PRO A 53 4.53 -13.43 -5.94
C PRO A 53 5.10 -14.36 -7.02
N THR A 54 4.64 -15.61 -7.09
CA THR A 54 5.03 -16.57 -8.14
C THR A 54 4.28 -16.35 -9.46
N ASP A 55 3.19 -15.60 -9.45
CA ASP A 55 2.53 -15.13 -10.66
C ASP A 55 3.14 -13.79 -11.11
N PRO A 56 3.67 -13.66 -12.34
CA PRO A 56 4.29 -12.42 -12.80
C PRO A 56 3.39 -11.18 -12.73
N ILE A 57 2.07 -11.33 -12.76
CA ILE A 57 1.15 -10.18 -12.67
C ILE A 57 1.14 -9.55 -11.28
N PHE A 58 1.62 -10.26 -10.25
CA PHE A 58 1.81 -9.75 -8.89
C PHE A 58 2.56 -8.42 -8.88
N TYR A 59 3.66 -8.34 -9.63
CA TYR A 59 4.51 -7.16 -9.65
C TYR A 59 3.82 -5.96 -10.29
N MET A 60 2.99 -6.18 -11.32
CA MET A 60 2.20 -5.10 -11.92
C MET A 60 1.05 -4.66 -11.02
N HIS A 61 0.44 -5.61 -10.30
CA HIS A 61 -0.58 -5.32 -9.31
C HIS A 61 -0.03 -4.46 -8.16
N HIS A 62 1.08 -4.88 -7.56
CA HIS A 62 1.74 -4.16 -6.47
C HIS A 62 2.38 -2.84 -6.91
N ALA A 63 2.91 -2.74 -8.13
CA ALA A 63 3.34 -1.46 -8.68
C ALA A 63 2.17 -0.47 -8.80
N ASN A 64 0.95 -0.94 -9.06
CA ASN A 64 -0.22 -0.07 -9.09
C ASN A 64 -0.76 0.25 -7.68
N LEU A 65 -0.56 -0.62 -6.68
CA LEU A 65 -0.86 -0.31 -5.28
C LEU A 65 0.10 0.74 -4.72
N ASP A 66 1.40 0.61 -5.02
CA ASP A 66 2.39 1.63 -4.68
C ASP A 66 2.05 2.97 -5.33
N ARG A 67 1.60 2.97 -6.59
CA ARG A 67 1.06 4.18 -7.24
C ARG A 67 -0.14 4.77 -6.49
N VAL A 68 -1.05 3.95 -5.98
CA VAL A 68 -2.19 4.41 -5.17
C VAL A 68 -1.71 5.03 -3.86
N TRP A 69 -0.73 4.41 -3.20
CA TRP A 69 -0.13 4.92 -1.97
C TRP A 69 0.58 6.26 -2.20
N TRP A 70 1.44 6.34 -3.20
CA TRP A 70 2.10 7.59 -3.56
C TRP A 70 1.10 8.68 -3.99
N SER A 71 0.02 8.32 -4.68
CA SER A 71 -1.06 9.27 -5.00
C SER A 71 -1.75 9.79 -3.74
N TRP A 72 -1.93 8.95 -2.71
CA TRP A 72 -2.48 9.37 -1.42
C TRP A 72 -1.51 10.27 -0.66
N GLN A 73 -0.20 9.96 -0.64
CA GLN A 73 0.82 10.81 -0.03
C GLN A 73 0.89 12.18 -0.73
N ALA A 74 0.83 12.21 -2.07
CA ALA A 74 0.93 13.42 -2.88
C ALA A 74 -0.19 14.45 -2.65
N VAL A 75 -1.33 14.04 -2.07
CA VAL A 75 -2.42 14.96 -1.71
C VAL A 75 -1.98 15.94 -0.61
N ASP A 76 -1.14 15.50 0.33
CA ASP A 76 -0.59 16.32 1.41
C ASP A 76 0.73 15.71 1.88
N LEU A 77 1.80 15.98 1.11
CA LEU A 77 3.12 15.37 1.37
C LEU A 77 3.65 15.74 2.76
N GLU A 78 3.37 16.94 3.27
CA GLU A 78 3.85 17.36 4.58
C GLU A 78 3.28 16.48 5.70
N ALA A 79 1.97 16.18 5.63
CA ALA A 79 1.32 15.34 6.62
C ALA A 79 1.55 13.84 6.37
N ARG A 80 1.57 13.42 5.10
CA ARG A 80 1.41 12.00 4.71
C ARG A 80 2.69 11.29 4.33
N LEU A 81 3.78 12.02 4.01
CA LEU A 81 5.03 11.36 3.60
C LEU A 81 5.55 10.44 4.70
N THR A 82 5.43 10.84 5.96
CA THR A 82 5.91 10.06 7.12
C THR A 82 4.78 9.41 7.92
N ASP A 83 3.54 9.46 7.43
CA ASP A 83 2.41 8.86 8.13
C ASP A 83 2.42 7.35 7.93
N ILE A 84 2.55 6.63 9.04
CA ILE A 84 2.59 5.17 9.08
C ILE A 84 1.95 4.69 10.38
N SER A 85 1.15 3.63 10.27
CA SER A 85 0.55 2.95 11.42
C SER A 85 0.11 1.54 11.01
N GLY A 86 -0.52 0.81 11.93
CA GLY A 86 -0.95 -0.57 11.72
C GLY A 86 -0.07 -1.58 12.46
N PRO A 87 -0.61 -2.77 12.74
CA PRO A 87 0.02 -3.72 13.64
C PRO A 87 1.23 -4.42 13.00
N ILE A 88 2.25 -4.72 13.81
CA ILE A 88 3.41 -5.52 13.37
C ILE A 88 2.99 -6.96 13.03
N TYR A 89 2.01 -7.50 13.75
CA TYR A 89 1.45 -8.81 13.49
C TYR A 89 0.18 -8.69 12.65
N LEU A 90 0.09 -9.52 11.60
CA LEU A 90 -1.05 -9.58 10.70
C LEU A 90 -2.37 -9.68 11.48
N MET A 91 -3.28 -8.75 11.21
CA MET A 91 -4.63 -8.64 11.83
C MET A 91 -4.65 -8.34 13.34
N ASP A 92 -3.54 -8.00 13.99
CA ASP A 92 -3.47 -7.64 15.42
C ASP A 92 -3.89 -6.17 15.68
N TYR A 93 -5.04 -5.75 15.16
CA TYR A 93 -5.48 -4.35 15.22
C TYR A 93 -5.83 -3.86 16.63
N ASP A 94 -6.09 -4.77 17.57
CA ASP A 94 -6.25 -4.47 19.00
C ASP A 94 -4.90 -4.34 19.72
N ASN A 95 -3.79 -4.53 18.98
CA ASN A 95 -2.42 -4.39 19.44
C ASN A 95 -2.10 -5.25 20.67
N ALA A 96 -2.53 -6.51 20.65
CA ALA A 96 -2.37 -7.43 21.75
C ALA A 96 -0.98 -8.09 21.78
N GLN A 97 -0.24 -8.06 20.67
CA GLN A 97 1.01 -8.81 20.51
C GLN A 97 2.26 -7.93 20.35
N GLY A 98 2.24 -6.95 19.43
CA GLY A 98 3.51 -6.43 18.87
C GLY A 98 3.73 -4.92 18.86
N GLY A 99 2.71 -4.10 19.08
CA GLY A 99 2.78 -2.69 18.74
C GLY A 99 2.35 -2.41 17.30
N ASN A 100 2.36 -1.13 16.97
CA ASN A 100 2.27 -0.68 15.59
C ASN A 100 3.67 -0.52 14.98
N VAL A 101 3.73 -0.65 13.66
CA VAL A 101 4.92 -0.30 12.89
C VAL A 101 5.30 1.18 13.10
N THR A 102 6.59 1.48 12.98
CA THR A 102 7.13 2.84 13.05
C THR A 102 8.10 3.05 11.88
N LEU A 103 8.52 4.29 11.63
CA LEU A 103 9.51 4.59 10.59
C LEU A 103 10.85 3.86 10.82
N ASP A 104 11.23 3.61 12.08
CA ASP A 104 12.46 2.89 12.42
C ASP A 104 12.34 1.36 12.29
N PHE A 105 11.16 0.85 11.92
CA PHE A 105 10.93 -0.59 11.83
C PHE A 105 11.76 -1.21 10.68
N PRO A 106 12.54 -2.27 10.92
CA PRO A 106 13.42 -2.86 9.92
C PRO A 106 12.67 -3.70 8.88
N MET A 107 13.06 -3.57 7.62
CA MET A 107 12.59 -4.33 6.47
C MET A 107 13.74 -5.10 5.81
N THR A 108 13.45 -6.33 5.37
CA THR A 108 14.45 -7.19 4.71
C THR A 108 13.82 -8.02 3.60
N LEU A 109 14.54 -8.17 2.48
CA LEU A 109 14.23 -9.11 1.41
C LEU A 109 15.21 -10.30 1.39
N GLY A 110 15.84 -10.58 2.53
CA GLY A 110 16.86 -11.62 2.65
C GLY A 110 18.09 -11.31 1.80
N VAL A 111 18.43 -12.22 0.88
CA VAL A 111 19.62 -12.06 0.01
C VAL A 111 19.39 -11.18 -1.21
N ASN A 112 18.14 -10.72 -1.44
CA ASN A 112 17.77 -10.03 -2.67
C ASN A 112 18.03 -8.52 -2.63
N ALA A 113 18.13 -7.92 -1.44
CA ALA A 113 18.37 -6.50 -1.26
C ALA A 113 19.02 -6.21 0.10
N GLU A 114 19.63 -5.02 0.23
CA GLU A 114 20.11 -4.53 1.52
C GLU A 114 18.94 -4.29 2.49
N ASN A 115 19.22 -4.39 3.79
CA ASN A 115 18.22 -4.09 4.81
C ASN A 115 18.00 -2.58 4.88
N VAL A 116 16.73 -2.18 4.98
CA VAL A 116 16.30 -0.78 5.09
C VAL A 116 15.32 -0.66 6.26
N THR A 117 14.96 0.55 6.65
CA THR A 117 13.83 0.82 7.54
C THR A 117 12.60 1.23 6.73
N VAL A 118 11.42 1.25 7.35
CA VAL A 118 10.22 1.81 6.72
C VAL A 118 10.47 3.26 6.30
N GLY A 119 11.11 4.06 7.15
CA GLY A 119 11.43 5.46 6.88
C GLY A 119 12.32 5.66 5.65
N ASP A 120 13.23 4.73 5.36
CA ASP A 120 14.11 4.82 4.19
C ASP A 120 13.36 4.69 2.86
N VAL A 121 12.16 4.09 2.85
CA VAL A 121 11.37 3.80 1.64
C VAL A 121 10.08 4.59 1.52
N MET A 122 9.80 5.54 2.42
CA MET A 122 8.59 6.35 2.37
C MET A 122 8.56 7.37 1.22
N ASP A 123 9.74 7.81 0.75
CA ASP A 123 9.89 8.75 -0.37
C ASP A 123 10.41 8.03 -1.60
N ILE A 124 9.56 7.86 -2.62
CA ILE A 124 9.92 7.15 -3.85
C ILE A 124 10.99 7.89 -4.70
N LYS A 125 11.21 9.19 -4.41
CA LYS A 125 12.20 10.04 -5.06
C LYS A 125 13.44 10.30 -4.20
N GLY A 126 13.51 9.71 -3.01
CA GLY A 126 14.53 9.97 -2.00
C GLY A 126 15.26 8.72 -1.52
N GLY A 127 16.42 8.94 -0.90
CA GLY A 127 17.16 7.89 -0.19
C GLY A 127 17.58 6.72 -1.09
N VAL A 128 17.05 5.54 -0.79
CA VAL A 128 17.37 4.27 -1.47
C VAL A 128 16.54 4.04 -2.74
N LEU A 129 15.51 4.87 -2.98
CA LEU A 129 14.63 4.83 -4.15
C LEU A 129 14.92 6.02 -5.07
N CYS A 130 14.51 5.92 -6.33
CA CYS A 130 14.65 7.00 -7.31
C CYS A 130 13.76 6.74 -8.54
N TYR A 131 12.44 6.77 -8.36
CA TYR A 131 11.49 6.58 -9.45
C TYR A 131 10.32 7.55 -9.39
N GLU A 132 9.54 7.58 -10.47
CA GLU A 132 8.27 8.30 -10.52
C GLU A 132 7.24 7.53 -11.36
N TYR A 133 5.97 7.86 -11.15
CA TYR A 133 4.87 7.34 -11.96
C TYR A 133 4.48 8.37 -13.02
N ASP A 134 4.23 7.90 -14.25
CA ASP A 134 3.81 8.74 -15.38
C ASP A 134 2.55 9.57 -15.07
N GLN A 135 1.67 9.05 -14.22
CA GLN A 135 0.43 9.69 -13.81
C GLN A 135 0.06 9.30 -12.38
N LEU A 136 -0.51 10.22 -11.60
CA LEU A 136 -1.08 9.92 -10.29
C LEU A 136 -2.60 9.85 -10.35
N TYR A 137 -3.21 9.25 -9.35
CA TYR A 137 -4.66 9.28 -9.18
C TYR A 137 -5.06 10.58 -8.49
N GLU A 138 -6.01 11.30 -9.10
CA GLU A 138 -6.54 12.53 -8.55
C GLU A 138 -7.59 12.21 -7.49
N ALA A 139 -7.46 12.83 -6.31
CA ALA A 139 -8.43 12.71 -5.22
C ALA A 139 -9.75 13.45 -5.51
N GLY A 140 -10.21 13.55 -6.77
CA GLY A 140 -11.49 14.19 -7.11
C GLY A 140 -11.67 15.65 -6.65
N LEU A 141 -10.63 16.28 -6.08
CA LEU A 141 -10.60 17.68 -5.71
C LEU A 141 -10.20 18.46 -6.96
N SER A 142 -11.19 18.83 -7.75
CA SER A 142 -11.00 19.77 -8.86
C SER A 142 -10.32 21.04 -8.33
N GLY A 143 -9.07 21.31 -8.70
CA GLY A 143 -8.56 22.69 -8.54
C GLY A 143 -7.06 22.99 -8.49
N ALA A 144 -6.13 22.03 -8.48
CA ALA A 144 -4.70 22.38 -8.52
C ALA A 144 -4.16 22.21 -9.94
N LYS A 145 -4.26 23.28 -10.75
CA LYS A 145 -3.41 23.39 -11.94
C LYS A 145 -1.97 23.52 -11.49
N THR A 146 -1.12 22.59 -11.87
CA THR A 146 0.32 22.81 -11.89
C THR A 146 0.62 23.90 -12.92
N GLY A 147 1.24 24.98 -12.45
CA GLY A 147 1.82 26.04 -13.28
C GLY A 147 3.26 25.75 -13.62
#